data_AF-A0A6A5RB66-F1
#
_entry.id   AF-A0A6A5RB66-F1
#
_cell.length_a   1.000
_cell.length_b   1.000
_cell.length_c   1.000
_cell.angle_alpha   90.00
_cell.angle_beta   90.00
_cell.angle_gamma   90.00
#
_symmetry.space_group_name_H-M   'P 1'
#
loop_
_entity.id
_entity.type
_entity.pdbx_description
1 polymer ?
#
loop_
_entity_poly.entity_id
_entity_poly.type
_entity_poly.pdbx_seq_one_letter_code
_entity_poly.pdbx_strand_id
1 'polypeptide(L)'
;MNGSSTSALDCGVVYGTPHVYGTASGQLLASSLELSFWGGVDHGTGIVIDRSHPLVGQCTKHKILAIPGGRGSCSGSATILELIMNGNGPRALIFERTNEILAVGVFVAEELFGEKIPMVRHMPELSDTDRAMRSGNCENGGYMKAQGLAMAIIIRTASIMKAPSLMSSDELAEAFLSMGAQMSFTCAPYQLDSAPKLGDQVAFGESNVVRYANSVLGATTAKYPNMLEALIALTGRIPRAGIHLAENRVLQISITAPPHLHETPIDDSFWPPLGYEVGTKTGPHIPSLLASTGPPRRHHPLAIAGAPMFHMRGITPEAEQHRAIAESDSLPRTSFNRSHASEVAPRSIDLASLGNPHSSLLELTTLARLVHGRAKHPSTSVIMTTSRAQHSLATQAGYTAELENFGVQVLTDTCWCFIRDPVIREDVQCIMTNSGKYAHYGPGLTGRDICFGSLAECVETACTGRWEAEVPL
;
A
#
# COMPACT_ATOMS: atom_id res chain seq x y z
N MET A 1 -12.52 54.19 -32.61
CA MET A 1 -11.96 54.06 -31.26
C MET A 1 -12.92 53.22 -30.44
N ASN A 2 -12.73 51.90 -30.40
CA ASN A 2 -13.46 51.03 -29.48
C ASN A 2 -12.41 50.35 -28.62
N GLY A 3 -12.28 50.80 -27.37
CA GLY A 3 -11.40 50.22 -26.39
C GLY A 3 -11.92 48.84 -26.00
N SER A 4 -11.14 47.80 -26.30
CA SER A 4 -11.31 46.49 -25.69
C SER A 4 -10.76 46.55 -24.27
N SER A 5 -11.64 46.70 -23.29
CA SER A 5 -11.33 46.43 -21.89
C SER A 5 -11.03 44.95 -21.75
N THR A 6 -9.76 44.57 -21.65
CA THR A 6 -9.35 43.28 -21.11
C THR A 6 -9.76 43.25 -19.64
N SER A 7 -10.90 42.64 -19.34
CA SER A 7 -11.28 42.31 -17.96
C SER A 7 -10.22 41.36 -17.40
N ALA A 8 -9.46 41.83 -16.40
CA ALA A 8 -8.61 40.96 -15.60
C ALA A 8 -9.51 39.84 -15.03
N LEU A 9 -9.22 38.60 -15.42
CA LEU A 9 -9.93 37.41 -14.96
C LEU A 9 -9.70 37.25 -13.45
N ASP A 10 -10.79 37.14 -12.70
CA ASP A 10 -10.80 36.92 -11.26
C ASP A 10 -10.05 35.62 -10.91
N CYS A 11 -9.07 35.75 -10.03
CA CYS A 11 -8.15 34.71 -9.62
C CYS A 11 -8.79 33.89 -8.49
N GLY A 12 -9.19 32.64 -8.78
CA GLY A 12 -9.88 31.78 -7.82
C GLY A 12 -8.98 31.30 -6.68
N VAL A 13 -9.04 31.97 -5.53
CA VAL A 13 -8.32 31.58 -4.31
C VAL A 13 -8.88 30.25 -3.78
N VAL A 14 -7.99 29.27 -3.60
CA VAL A 14 -8.34 27.99 -2.96
C VAL A 14 -8.03 28.08 -1.48
N TYR A 15 -9.05 27.94 -0.66
CA TYR A 15 -8.91 27.88 0.79
C TYR A 15 -8.77 26.44 1.28
N GLY A 16 -8.10 26.27 2.41
CA GLY A 16 -7.88 24.97 3.00
C GLY A 16 -7.29 25.06 4.40
N THR A 17 -7.18 23.90 5.05
CA THR A 17 -6.47 23.76 6.32
C THR A 17 -4.98 23.58 6.04
N PRO A 18 -4.11 24.53 6.43
CA PRO A 18 -2.68 24.31 6.34
C PRO A 18 -2.27 23.20 7.31
N HIS A 19 -1.48 22.26 6.81
CA HIS A 19 -0.77 21.29 7.63
C HIS A 19 0.67 21.73 7.85
N VAL A 20 1.34 22.19 6.79
CA VAL A 20 2.65 22.84 6.87
C VAL A 20 2.51 24.24 6.31
N TYR A 21 2.93 25.22 7.09
CA TYR A 21 2.81 26.63 6.74
C TYR A 21 3.95 27.06 5.82
N GLY A 22 3.67 28.01 4.92
CA GLY A 22 4.72 28.66 4.13
C GLY A 22 4.19 29.27 2.84
N THR A 23 5.13 29.63 1.96
CA THR A 23 4.84 30.29 0.67
C THR A 23 5.60 29.60 -0.44
N ALA A 24 4.89 29.30 -1.52
CA ALA A 24 5.47 28.71 -2.71
C ALA A 24 4.76 29.22 -3.96
N SER A 25 5.51 29.28 -5.06
CA SER A 25 4.99 29.54 -6.39
C SER A 25 5.68 28.59 -7.37
N GLY A 26 4.90 28.05 -8.29
CA GLY A 26 5.32 27.08 -9.28
C GLY A 26 4.16 26.68 -10.18
N GLN A 27 4.47 25.96 -11.25
CA GLN A 27 3.47 25.41 -12.15
C GLN A 27 2.61 24.38 -11.41
N LEU A 28 1.29 24.43 -11.59
CA LEU A 28 0.38 23.42 -11.06
C LEU A 28 0.53 22.11 -11.85
N LEU A 29 0.74 21.01 -11.13
CA LEU A 29 0.67 19.64 -11.61
C LEU A 29 -0.48 18.96 -10.86
N ALA A 30 -1.59 18.70 -11.53
CA ALA A 30 -2.81 18.23 -10.88
C ALA A 30 -3.30 16.89 -11.47
N SER A 31 -3.89 16.06 -10.62
CA SER A 31 -4.56 14.81 -11.00
C SER A 31 -5.80 14.62 -10.14
N SER A 32 -6.84 14.01 -10.71
CA SER A 32 -8.00 13.51 -9.95
C SER A 32 -7.78 12.10 -9.39
N LEU A 33 -6.62 11.50 -9.67
CA LEU A 33 -6.19 10.19 -9.16
C LEU A 33 -5.10 10.37 -8.09
N GLU A 34 -5.14 9.52 -7.07
CA GLU A 34 -4.11 9.44 -6.03
C GLU A 34 -2.78 8.92 -6.59
N LEU A 35 -1.66 9.48 -6.12
CA LEU A 35 -0.32 9.12 -6.55
C LEU A 35 0.39 8.27 -5.48
N SER A 36 1.01 7.16 -5.90
CA SER A 36 1.92 6.42 -5.01
C SER A 36 3.30 7.04 -5.03
N PHE A 37 3.80 7.47 -3.86
CA PHE A 37 5.19 7.91 -3.75
C PHE A 37 6.16 6.72 -3.65
N TRP A 38 5.72 5.61 -3.06
CA TRP A 38 6.48 4.36 -3.09
C TRP A 38 6.32 3.67 -4.45
N GLY A 39 7.39 3.60 -5.24
CA GLY A 39 7.41 2.95 -6.55
C GLY A 39 6.64 3.68 -7.67
N GLY A 40 6.09 4.87 -7.40
CA GLY A 40 5.37 5.67 -8.40
C GLY A 40 6.01 7.03 -8.71
N VAL A 41 6.95 7.50 -7.89
CA VAL A 41 7.80 8.66 -8.18
C VAL A 41 9.25 8.28 -7.95
N ASP A 42 10.10 8.55 -8.93
CA ASP A 42 11.54 8.35 -8.80
C ASP A 42 12.12 9.49 -7.94
N HIS A 43 12.68 9.15 -6.78
CA HIS A 43 13.22 10.15 -5.83
C HIS A 43 14.51 10.82 -6.30
N GLY A 44 15.24 10.19 -7.24
CA GLY A 44 16.48 10.72 -7.82
C GLY A 44 16.25 11.77 -8.91
N THR A 45 15.08 11.76 -9.55
CA THR A 45 14.75 12.63 -10.70
C THR A 45 13.48 13.46 -10.50
N GLY A 46 12.59 13.06 -9.59
CA GLY A 46 11.27 13.66 -9.39
C GLY A 46 10.23 13.26 -10.45
N ILE A 47 10.56 12.34 -11.36
CA ILE A 47 9.67 11.88 -12.44
C ILE A 47 8.64 10.88 -11.90
N VAL A 48 7.38 11.03 -12.30
CA VAL A 48 6.34 10.04 -12.04
C VAL A 48 6.56 8.83 -12.95
N ILE A 49 6.78 7.67 -12.35
CA ILE A 49 7.10 6.40 -13.04
C ILE A 49 5.96 5.37 -12.96
N ASP A 50 4.89 5.67 -12.21
CA ASP A 50 3.68 4.85 -12.18
C ASP A 50 3.00 4.86 -13.56
N ARG A 51 3.16 3.78 -14.33
CA ARG A 51 2.63 3.62 -15.69
C ARG A 51 1.11 3.69 -15.78
N SER A 52 0.41 3.44 -14.67
CA SER A 52 -1.06 3.50 -14.61
C SER A 52 -1.59 4.91 -14.30
N HIS A 53 -0.71 5.84 -13.92
CA HIS A 53 -1.11 7.15 -13.44
C HIS A 53 -1.13 8.19 -14.58
N PRO A 54 -2.12 9.10 -14.64
CA PRO A 54 -2.20 10.14 -15.68
C PRO A 54 -0.99 11.07 -15.74
N LEU A 55 -0.26 11.20 -14.63
CA LEU A 55 0.95 12.03 -14.56
C LEU A 55 2.23 11.31 -14.98
N VAL A 56 2.18 10.07 -15.49
CA VAL A 56 3.38 9.32 -15.91
C VAL A 56 4.27 10.16 -16.83
N GLY A 57 5.58 10.15 -16.57
CA GLY A 57 6.58 10.93 -17.30
C GLY A 57 6.66 12.41 -16.90
N GLN A 58 5.71 12.93 -16.12
CA GLN A 58 5.76 14.30 -15.61
C GLN A 58 6.73 14.41 -14.43
N CYS A 59 7.49 15.49 -14.36
CA CYS A 59 8.35 15.79 -13.23
C CYS A 59 7.61 16.63 -12.17
N THR A 60 7.71 16.24 -10.90
CA THR A 60 7.15 16.94 -9.73
C THR A 60 8.04 18.08 -9.24
N LYS A 61 9.34 18.04 -9.59
CA LYS A 61 10.35 19.03 -9.20
C LYS A 61 9.91 20.45 -9.53
N HIS A 62 9.98 21.32 -8.52
CA HIS A 62 9.65 22.75 -8.62
C HIS A 62 8.19 23.09 -8.99
N LYS A 63 7.29 22.11 -8.98
CA LYS A 63 5.86 22.29 -9.26
C LYS A 63 5.03 22.31 -7.97
N ILE A 64 3.82 22.86 -8.06
CA ILE A 64 2.78 22.69 -7.04
C ILE A 64 2.03 21.42 -7.39
N LEU A 65 2.14 20.37 -6.57
CA LEU A 65 1.47 19.09 -6.83
C LEU A 65 0.12 19.07 -6.12
N ALA A 66 -0.95 18.84 -6.87
CA ALA A 66 -2.30 18.77 -6.34
C ALA A 66 -2.98 17.44 -6.71
N ILE A 67 -3.29 16.63 -5.69
CA ILE A 67 -3.86 15.29 -5.86
C ILE A 67 -4.88 15.02 -4.75
N PRO A 68 -5.81 14.05 -4.89
CA PRO A 68 -6.77 13.75 -3.85
C PRO A 68 -6.13 13.33 -2.52
N GLY A 69 -5.01 12.61 -2.64
CA GLY A 69 -4.17 12.11 -1.57
C GLY A 69 -3.04 11.24 -2.16
N GLY A 70 -2.10 10.84 -1.32
CA GLY A 70 -1.17 9.75 -1.63
C GLY A 70 -1.79 8.38 -1.38
N ARG A 71 -1.45 7.40 -2.22
CA ARG A 71 -1.79 5.97 -2.05
C ARG A 71 -0.53 5.12 -1.82
N GLY A 72 -0.69 3.87 -1.42
CA GLY A 72 0.43 2.91 -1.33
C GLY A 72 1.08 2.79 0.05
N SER A 73 2.38 2.49 0.09
CA SER A 73 3.12 2.10 1.32
C SER A 73 3.34 3.25 2.32
N CYS A 74 3.52 2.92 3.60
CA CYS A 74 3.98 3.85 4.65
C CYS A 74 5.36 4.47 4.31
N SER A 75 6.17 3.76 3.52
CA SER A 75 7.45 4.22 2.97
C SER A 75 7.32 5.49 2.12
N GLY A 76 6.12 5.88 1.68
CA GLY A 76 5.91 7.15 0.97
C GLY A 76 6.37 8.37 1.77
N SER A 77 6.36 8.30 3.11
CA SER A 77 6.92 9.32 4.01
C SER A 77 8.43 9.51 3.84
N ALA A 78 9.18 8.42 3.70
CA ALA A 78 10.61 8.46 3.41
C ALA A 78 10.87 8.94 1.98
N THR A 79 10.09 8.45 1.00
CA THR A 79 10.29 8.85 -0.40
C THR A 79 10.01 10.33 -0.65
N ILE A 80 8.98 10.92 -0.02
CA ILE A 80 8.77 12.38 -0.12
C ILE A 80 9.90 13.15 0.57
N LEU A 81 10.40 12.68 1.71
CA LEU A 81 11.56 13.29 2.35
C LEU A 81 12.80 13.24 1.43
N GLU A 82 13.10 12.08 0.84
CA GLU A 82 14.20 11.91 -0.11
C GLU A 82 14.06 12.82 -1.33
N LEU A 83 12.87 12.93 -1.90
CA LEU A 83 12.58 13.86 -2.98
C LEU A 83 12.95 15.30 -2.60
N ILE A 84 12.52 15.75 -1.41
CA ILE A 84 12.81 17.08 -0.90
C ILE A 84 14.32 17.25 -0.68
N MET A 85 14.97 16.31 0.01
CA MET A 85 16.41 16.36 0.31
C MET A 85 17.29 16.33 -0.95
N ASN A 86 16.85 15.63 -2.01
CA ASN A 86 17.54 15.60 -3.29
C ASN A 86 17.27 16.84 -4.16
N GLY A 87 16.47 17.80 -3.68
CA GLY A 87 16.08 18.99 -4.45
C GLY A 87 15.16 18.68 -5.65
N ASN A 88 14.51 17.50 -5.64
CA ASN A 88 13.61 17.02 -6.69
C ASN A 88 12.14 17.04 -6.27
N GLY A 89 11.84 17.48 -5.05
CA GLY A 89 10.50 17.56 -4.52
C GLY A 89 9.63 18.67 -5.13
N PRO A 90 8.31 18.57 -4.92
CA PRO A 90 7.39 19.65 -5.24
C PRO A 90 7.66 20.87 -4.37
N ARG A 91 7.28 22.05 -4.86
CA ARG A 91 7.34 23.31 -4.11
C ARG A 91 6.18 23.49 -3.15
N ALA A 92 5.05 22.85 -3.39
CA ALA A 92 3.92 22.77 -2.47
C ALA A 92 3.07 21.55 -2.77
N LEU A 93 2.31 21.12 -1.76
CA LEU A 93 1.39 20.00 -1.82
C LEU A 93 -0.03 20.47 -1.50
N ILE A 94 -0.98 20.10 -2.36
CA ILE A 94 -2.40 20.34 -2.15
C ILE A 94 -3.10 18.98 -2.16
N PHE A 95 -3.79 18.66 -1.06
CA PHE A 95 -4.55 17.44 -0.92
C PHE A 95 -6.04 17.70 -0.78
N GLU A 96 -6.88 16.86 -1.36
CA GLU A 96 -8.33 16.88 -1.10
C GLU A 96 -8.65 16.31 0.29
N ARG A 97 -7.93 15.26 0.70
CA ARG A 97 -8.11 14.57 1.98
C ARG A 97 -6.85 14.68 2.83
N THR A 98 -7.00 14.47 4.15
CA THR A 98 -5.86 14.38 5.06
C THR A 98 -4.93 13.25 4.60
N ASN A 99 -3.63 13.52 4.52
CA ASN A 99 -2.63 12.52 4.17
C ASN A 99 -1.51 12.46 5.21
N GLU A 100 -1.70 11.64 6.24
CA GLU A 100 -0.77 11.55 7.37
C GLU A 100 0.61 10.99 6.97
N ILE A 101 0.64 10.09 5.98
CA ILE A 101 1.90 9.47 5.53
C ILE A 101 2.81 10.50 4.88
N LEU A 102 2.33 11.20 3.85
CA LEU A 102 3.14 12.22 3.18
C LEU A 102 3.39 13.42 4.09
N ALA A 103 2.41 13.77 4.93
CA ALA A 103 2.55 14.86 5.88
C ALA A 103 3.75 14.66 6.82
N VAL A 104 3.94 13.46 7.37
CA VAL A 104 5.09 13.19 8.25
C VAL A 104 6.42 13.40 7.55
N GLY A 105 6.56 12.97 6.29
CA GLY A 105 7.80 13.20 5.53
C GLY A 105 8.10 14.69 5.33
N VAL A 106 7.07 15.49 5.07
CA VAL A 106 7.19 16.95 4.94
C VAL A 106 7.47 17.62 6.29
N PHE A 107 6.79 17.21 7.36
CA PHE A 107 7.03 17.72 8.71
C PHE A 107 8.46 17.45 9.17
N VAL A 108 8.97 16.25 8.90
CA VAL A 108 10.37 15.91 9.21
C VAL A 108 11.34 16.76 8.38
N ALA A 109 11.04 17.00 7.10
CA ALA A 109 11.82 17.91 6.25
C ALA A 109 11.88 19.33 6.86
N GLU A 110 10.77 19.84 7.39
CA GLU A 110 10.72 21.14 8.05
C GLU A 110 11.44 21.14 9.40
N GLU A 111 11.06 20.27 10.33
CA GLU A 111 11.49 20.31 11.73
C GLU A 111 12.95 19.89 11.91
N LEU A 112 13.42 18.90 11.13
CA LEU A 112 14.79 18.38 11.28
C LEU A 112 15.77 18.98 10.26
N PHE A 113 15.29 19.42 9.10
CA PHE A 113 16.16 19.86 8.00
C PHE A 113 15.89 21.28 7.51
N GLY A 114 14.88 21.98 8.04
CA GLY A 114 14.56 23.35 7.66
C GLY A 114 14.00 23.51 6.23
N GLU A 115 13.69 22.41 5.54
CA GLU A 115 13.13 22.41 4.19
C GLU A 115 11.62 22.56 4.26
N LYS A 116 11.13 23.77 3.97
CA LYS A 116 9.73 24.14 4.09
C LYS A 116 8.97 23.94 2.79
N ILE A 117 8.20 22.86 2.71
CA ILE A 117 7.26 22.61 1.61
C ILE A 117 5.84 22.86 2.13
N PRO A 118 5.19 23.97 1.74
CA PRO A 118 3.82 24.25 2.15
C PRO A 118 2.89 23.12 1.76
N MET A 119 2.03 22.73 2.69
CA MET A 119 1.09 21.64 2.52
C MET A 119 -0.27 22.04 3.04
N VAL A 120 -1.28 21.94 2.18
CA VAL A 120 -2.65 22.34 2.50
C VAL A 120 -3.62 21.21 2.15
N ARG A 121 -4.56 20.95 3.07
CA ARG A 121 -5.76 20.18 2.75
C ARG A 121 -6.84 21.13 2.28
N HIS A 122 -7.16 21.04 1.01
CA HIS A 122 -8.25 21.78 0.38
C HIS A 122 -9.60 21.46 1.04
N MET A 123 -10.42 22.49 1.28
CA MET A 123 -11.83 22.32 1.60
C MET A 123 -12.64 22.67 0.35
N PRO A 124 -13.55 21.79 -0.13
CA PRO A 124 -14.25 22.04 -1.37
C PRO A 124 -15.18 23.25 -1.26
N GLU A 125 -14.91 24.28 -2.05
CA GLU A 125 -15.86 25.34 -2.40
C GLU A 125 -15.81 25.49 -3.92
N LEU A 126 -16.96 25.47 -4.60
CA LEU A 126 -17.20 25.38 -6.06
C LEU A 126 -16.47 26.44 -6.92
N SER A 127 -15.15 26.48 -6.89
CA SER A 127 -14.31 27.40 -7.63
C SER A 127 -13.96 26.85 -9.01
N ASP A 128 -13.55 27.72 -9.93
CA ASP A 128 -13.03 27.31 -11.24
C ASP A 128 -11.76 26.46 -11.11
N THR A 129 -10.97 26.69 -10.05
CA THR A 129 -9.78 25.92 -9.70
C THR A 129 -10.14 24.49 -9.28
N ASP A 130 -11.25 24.31 -8.54
CA ASP A 130 -11.77 22.99 -8.15
C ASP A 130 -12.15 22.16 -9.39
N ARG A 131 -12.79 22.78 -10.41
CA ARG A 131 -13.10 22.09 -11.67
C ARG A 131 -11.83 21.72 -12.44
N ALA A 132 -10.80 22.57 -12.44
CA ALA A 132 -9.53 22.27 -13.09
C ALA A 132 -8.79 21.11 -12.39
N MET A 133 -8.77 21.08 -11.05
CA MET A 133 -8.21 19.97 -10.28
C MET A 133 -8.95 18.65 -10.53
N ARG A 134 -10.28 18.70 -10.64
CA ARG A 134 -11.13 17.49 -10.84
C ARG A 134 -11.14 16.96 -12.27
N SER A 135 -10.95 17.81 -13.27
CA SER A 135 -11.10 17.42 -14.69
C SER A 135 -9.85 16.85 -15.34
N GLY A 136 -8.67 16.92 -14.70
CA GLY A 136 -7.41 16.36 -15.23
C GLY A 136 -6.91 16.98 -16.55
N ASN A 137 -7.69 17.86 -17.18
CA ASN A 137 -7.39 18.49 -18.46
C ASN A 137 -6.61 19.79 -18.26
N CYS A 138 -5.30 19.66 -18.11
CA CYS A 138 -4.37 20.76 -18.37
C CYS A 138 -3.48 20.40 -19.55
N GLU A 139 -4.09 20.19 -20.72
CA GLU A 139 -3.37 20.13 -22.00
C GLU A 139 -3.91 21.22 -22.94
N ASN A 140 -2.98 22.10 -23.35
CA ASN A 140 -3.08 22.99 -24.52
C ASN A 140 -4.12 24.13 -24.55
N GLY A 141 -4.28 24.85 -23.43
CA GLY A 141 -4.91 26.19 -23.46
C GLY A 141 -5.29 26.76 -22.10
N GLY A 142 -5.43 25.89 -21.08
CA GLY A 142 -5.63 26.28 -19.68
C GLY A 142 -4.36 26.77 -18.96
N TYR A 143 -3.20 26.60 -19.59
CA TYR A 143 -1.87 26.91 -19.02
C TYR A 143 -1.67 28.39 -18.65
N MET A 144 -2.27 29.33 -19.40
CA MET A 144 -2.20 30.77 -19.09
C MET A 144 -3.19 31.18 -17.98
N LYS A 145 -4.29 30.44 -17.79
CA LYS A 145 -5.27 30.70 -16.70
C LYS A 145 -4.71 30.29 -15.34
N ALA A 146 -3.97 29.18 -15.26
CA ALA A 146 -3.32 28.73 -14.02
C ALA A 146 -2.12 29.60 -13.60
N GLN A 147 -1.45 30.28 -14.55
CA GLN A 147 -0.35 31.22 -14.24
C GLN A 147 -0.83 32.52 -13.57
N GLY A 148 -2.06 32.97 -13.83
CA GLY A 148 -2.68 34.09 -13.10
C GLY A 148 -3.16 33.72 -11.69
N LEU A 149 -3.25 32.43 -11.38
CA LEU A 149 -3.79 31.86 -10.14
C LEU A 149 -2.78 31.77 -8.99
N ALA A 150 -1.48 31.89 -9.30
CA ALA A 150 -0.40 31.69 -8.35
C ALA A 150 0.11 33.02 -7.77
N MET A 151 -0.71 33.75 -7.01
CA MET A 151 -0.21 34.91 -6.26
C MET A 151 -0.84 35.04 -4.87
N ALA A 152 0.02 34.86 -3.87
CA ALA A 152 -0.11 35.17 -2.44
C ALA A 152 -0.78 34.14 -1.50
N ILE A 153 -0.03 33.07 -1.16
CA ILE A 153 -0.08 32.51 0.20
C ILE A 153 1.14 33.08 0.93
N ILE A 154 0.96 33.98 1.91
CA ILE A 154 2.06 34.68 2.63
C ILE A 154 2.15 34.16 4.06
N ILE A 155 3.18 33.40 4.43
CA ILE A 155 3.50 33.07 5.84
C ILE A 155 5.04 33.05 6.04
N ARG A 156 5.51 33.82 7.03
CA ARG A 156 6.93 34.14 7.36
C ARG A 156 7.43 33.29 8.55
N THR A 157 8.69 33.01 8.85
CA THR A 157 10.05 33.01 8.24
C THR A 157 10.96 32.18 9.18
N ALA A 158 12.06 31.60 8.66
CA ALA A 158 13.44 31.58 9.21
C ALA A 158 14.21 30.28 8.86
N SER A 159 15.51 30.42 8.56
CA SER A 159 16.51 29.44 8.05
C SER A 159 17.21 28.67 9.21
N ILE A 160 17.99 27.58 9.08
CA ILE A 160 19.36 27.39 8.52
C ILE A 160 19.72 25.86 8.52
N MET A 161 20.66 25.44 7.63
CA MET A 161 21.63 24.31 7.64
C MET A 161 21.40 23.12 6.69
N LYS A 162 22.51 22.65 6.09
CA LYS A 162 22.57 21.56 5.09
C LYS A 162 22.48 20.17 5.76
N ALA A 163 21.64 19.32 5.19
CA ALA A 163 21.44 17.92 5.58
C ALA A 163 22.68 17.02 5.32
N PRO A 164 22.94 16.01 6.17
CA PRO A 164 23.97 15.01 5.93
C PRO A 164 23.53 13.98 4.87
N SER A 165 24.52 13.31 4.26
CA SER A 165 24.30 12.21 3.31
C SER A 165 23.58 11.04 3.96
N LEU A 166 22.67 10.42 3.20
CA LEU A 166 21.84 9.26 3.56
C LEU A 166 22.63 8.15 4.27
N MET A 167 22.10 7.67 5.40
CA MET A 167 22.54 6.44 6.07
C MET A 167 22.10 5.22 5.24
N SER A 168 22.94 4.18 5.22
CA SER A 168 22.60 2.86 4.68
C SER A 168 21.52 2.16 5.53
N SER A 169 20.84 1.16 4.94
CA SER A 169 19.84 0.35 5.68
C SER A 169 20.46 -0.36 6.89
N ASP A 170 21.73 -0.75 6.80
CA ASP A 170 22.46 -1.40 7.88
C ASP A 170 22.76 -0.42 9.03
N GLU A 171 23.18 0.81 8.71
CA GLU A 171 23.37 1.86 9.73
C GLU A 171 22.07 2.21 10.44
N LEU A 172 20.94 2.23 9.72
CA LEU A 172 19.63 2.45 10.34
C LEU A 172 19.23 1.28 11.25
N ALA A 173 19.45 0.04 10.82
CA ALA A 173 19.18 -1.14 11.64
C ALA A 173 20.02 -1.14 12.92
N GLU A 174 21.31 -0.82 12.83
CA GLU A 174 22.20 -0.69 13.98
C GLU A 174 21.79 0.44 14.92
N ALA A 175 21.32 1.57 14.39
CA ALA A 175 20.76 2.63 15.21
C ALA A 175 19.56 2.13 16.03
N PHE A 176 18.62 1.41 15.42
CA PHE A 176 17.49 0.81 16.14
C PHE A 176 17.93 -0.21 17.20
N LEU A 177 18.90 -1.07 16.88
CA LEU A 177 19.47 -2.04 17.82
C LEU A 177 20.12 -1.34 19.02
N SER A 178 20.87 -0.26 18.79
CA SER A 178 21.49 0.53 19.86
C SER A 178 20.47 1.20 20.79
N MET A 179 19.26 1.49 20.28
CA MET A 179 18.13 2.00 21.07
C MET A 179 17.36 0.88 21.81
N GLY A 180 17.76 -0.38 21.65
CA GLY A 180 17.13 -1.53 22.31
C GLY A 180 16.00 -2.19 21.51
N ALA A 181 15.86 -1.88 20.21
CA ALA A 181 14.91 -2.57 19.36
C ALA A 181 15.29 -4.05 19.19
N GLN A 182 14.27 -4.91 19.11
CA GLN A 182 14.46 -6.31 18.74
C GLN A 182 14.20 -6.48 17.24
N MET A 183 15.22 -6.89 16.50
CA MET A 183 15.08 -7.10 15.06
C MET A 183 14.35 -8.42 14.78
N SER A 184 13.13 -8.29 14.24
CA SER A 184 12.32 -9.42 13.79
C SER A 184 12.39 -9.63 12.27
N PHE A 185 12.86 -8.63 11.53
CA PHE A 185 12.97 -8.60 10.06
C PHE A 185 11.77 -9.22 9.34
N THR A 186 10.55 -8.95 9.82
CA THR A 186 9.34 -9.52 9.25
C THR A 186 8.27 -8.48 8.99
N CYS A 187 7.67 -8.56 7.80
CA CYS A 187 6.47 -7.83 7.44
C CYS A 187 5.17 -8.55 7.88
N ALA A 188 5.30 -9.62 8.66
CA ALA A 188 4.20 -10.38 9.27
C ALA A 188 4.43 -10.61 10.78
N PRO A 189 4.60 -9.56 11.61
CA PRO A 189 4.89 -9.65 13.04
C PRO A 189 3.79 -10.34 13.86
N TYR A 190 2.58 -10.46 13.33
CA TYR A 190 1.50 -11.24 13.96
C TYR A 190 1.75 -12.75 13.95
N GLN A 191 2.80 -13.22 13.26
CA GLN A 191 3.27 -14.61 13.31
C GLN A 191 4.32 -14.84 14.41
N LEU A 192 4.71 -13.81 15.15
CA LEU A 192 5.68 -13.90 16.25
C LEU A 192 4.97 -14.18 17.58
N ASP A 193 5.73 -14.69 18.56
CA ASP A 193 5.21 -14.89 19.92
C ASP A 193 4.80 -13.57 20.61
N SER A 194 5.37 -12.44 20.14
CA SER A 194 5.04 -11.09 20.57
C SER A 194 3.82 -10.50 19.85
N ALA A 195 3.03 -11.31 19.15
CA ALA A 195 1.84 -10.84 18.46
C ALA A 195 0.89 -10.09 19.43
N PRO A 196 0.28 -8.97 18.99
CA PRO A 196 -0.67 -8.21 19.81
C PRO A 196 -1.86 -9.07 20.25
N LYS A 197 -2.43 -8.72 21.39
CA LYS A 197 -3.61 -9.35 21.97
C LYS A 197 -4.84 -8.45 21.81
N LEU A 198 -6.01 -9.04 22.01
CA LEU A 198 -7.29 -8.33 22.04
C LEU A 198 -7.23 -7.16 23.03
N GLY A 199 -7.54 -5.96 22.55
CA GLY A 199 -7.53 -4.73 23.35
C GLY A 199 -6.20 -3.98 23.41
N ASP A 200 -5.10 -4.55 22.90
CA ASP A 200 -3.81 -3.87 22.87
C ASP A 200 -3.85 -2.64 21.95
N GLN A 201 -3.15 -1.58 22.35
CA GLN A 201 -2.91 -0.38 21.56
C GLN A 201 -1.48 -0.46 20.99
N VAL A 202 -1.36 -0.60 19.68
CA VAL A 202 -0.08 -0.85 19.00
C VAL A 202 0.10 0.11 17.83
N ALA A 203 1.34 0.24 17.34
CA ALA A 203 1.67 1.05 16.18
C ALA A 203 2.36 0.19 15.12
N PHE A 204 1.75 0.13 13.94
CA PHE A 204 2.29 -0.53 12.75
C PHE A 204 2.12 0.32 11.50
N GLY A 205 3.09 0.26 10.59
CA GLY A 205 3.08 0.93 9.30
C GLY A 205 2.73 0.00 8.14
N GLU A 206 3.03 -1.29 8.28
CA GLU A 206 2.71 -2.28 7.26
C GLU A 206 1.20 -2.51 7.16
N SER A 207 0.65 -2.30 5.97
CA SER A 207 -0.80 -2.21 5.80
C SER A 207 -1.53 -3.53 6.02
N ASN A 208 -0.90 -4.68 5.73
CA ASN A 208 -1.49 -5.97 6.06
C ASN A 208 -1.59 -6.16 7.59
N VAL A 209 -0.59 -5.68 8.33
CA VAL A 209 -0.49 -5.85 9.79
C VAL A 209 -1.54 -5.00 10.47
N VAL A 210 -1.72 -3.76 9.99
CA VAL A 210 -2.76 -2.85 10.49
C VAL A 210 -4.13 -3.51 10.43
N ARG A 211 -4.48 -4.13 9.31
CA ARG A 211 -5.79 -4.79 9.13
C ARG A 211 -5.89 -6.06 9.95
N TYR A 212 -4.85 -6.87 9.98
CA TYR A 212 -4.85 -8.10 10.76
C TYR A 212 -4.98 -7.82 12.27
N ALA A 213 -4.24 -6.82 12.77
CA ALA A 213 -4.31 -6.37 14.15
C ALA A 213 -5.72 -5.89 14.51
N ASN A 214 -6.32 -5.01 13.69
CA ASN A 214 -7.65 -4.47 13.97
C ASN A 214 -8.77 -5.50 13.81
N SER A 215 -8.78 -6.24 12.70
CA SER A 215 -9.92 -7.08 12.30
C SER A 215 -9.84 -8.52 12.75
N VAL A 216 -8.66 -9.06 13.04
CA VAL A 216 -8.49 -10.47 13.40
C VAL A 216 -8.04 -10.63 14.85
N LEU A 217 -7.06 -9.84 15.29
CA LEU A 217 -6.57 -9.89 16.68
C LEU A 217 -7.44 -9.08 17.64
N GLY A 218 -8.13 -8.04 17.14
CA GLY A 218 -8.86 -7.07 17.96
C GLY A 218 -7.93 -6.14 18.76
N ALA A 219 -6.67 -6.04 18.35
CA ALA A 219 -5.81 -4.95 18.76
C ALA A 219 -6.20 -3.66 18.01
N THR A 220 -5.59 -2.54 18.35
CA THR A 220 -5.92 -1.24 17.77
C THR A 220 -4.68 -0.54 17.27
N THR A 221 -4.68 -0.17 15.99
CA THR A 221 -3.57 0.54 15.34
C THR A 221 -4.08 1.33 14.14
N ALA A 222 -3.63 2.57 13.97
CA ALA A 222 -3.66 3.24 12.67
C ALA A 222 -2.50 2.76 11.79
N LYS A 223 -2.48 3.21 10.53
CA LYS A 223 -1.34 2.98 9.64
C LYS A 223 -0.32 4.11 9.81
N TYR A 224 0.73 3.83 10.58
CA TYR A 224 1.74 4.83 10.89
C TYR A 224 2.83 4.92 9.81
N PRO A 225 3.35 6.12 9.50
CA PRO A 225 4.55 6.26 8.71
C PRO A 225 5.79 5.82 9.51
N ASN A 226 6.78 5.25 8.84
CA ASN A 226 7.97 4.63 9.46
C ASN A 226 8.64 5.50 10.54
N MET A 227 8.71 6.81 10.33
CA MET A 227 9.35 7.73 11.27
C MET A 227 8.52 7.93 12.56
N LEU A 228 7.19 7.94 12.44
CA LEU A 228 6.30 8.12 13.58
C LEU A 228 6.23 6.87 14.46
N GLU A 229 6.38 5.68 13.89
CA GLU A 229 6.46 4.43 14.64
C GLU A 229 7.62 4.43 15.64
N ALA A 230 8.80 4.90 15.22
CA ALA A 230 9.97 5.03 16.09
C ALA A 230 9.71 6.00 17.25
N LEU A 231 9.10 7.15 16.97
CA LEU A 231 8.75 8.14 18.01
C LEU A 231 7.71 7.60 18.99
N ILE A 232 6.73 6.84 18.50
CA ILE A 232 5.75 6.14 19.35
C ILE A 232 6.47 5.14 20.25
N ALA A 233 7.37 4.33 19.71
CA ALA A 233 8.13 3.34 20.48
C ALA A 233 8.98 3.98 21.58
N LEU A 234 9.64 5.11 21.27
CA LEU A 234 10.47 5.85 22.24
C LEU A 234 9.65 6.52 23.35
N THR A 235 8.46 7.04 23.02
CA THR A 235 7.64 7.81 23.97
C THR A 235 6.60 6.96 24.70
N GLY A 236 6.28 5.77 24.18
CA GLY A 236 5.14 4.96 24.61
C GLY A 236 3.79 5.66 24.40
N ARG A 237 3.72 6.68 23.52
CA ARG A 237 2.53 7.51 23.32
C ARG A 237 2.10 7.50 21.87
N ILE A 238 0.81 7.25 21.68
CA ILE A 238 0.14 7.26 20.38
C ILE A 238 -0.89 8.40 20.36
N PRO A 239 -1.08 9.11 19.23
CA PRO A 239 -2.16 10.07 19.10
C PRO A 239 -3.53 9.42 19.37
N ARG A 240 -4.31 10.00 20.29
CA ARG A 240 -5.69 9.57 20.58
C ARG A 240 -6.65 10.04 19.48
N ALA A 241 -6.59 9.38 18.33
CA ALA A 241 -7.33 9.76 17.12
C ALA A 241 -7.65 8.56 16.23
N GLY A 242 -8.51 8.79 15.23
CA GLY A 242 -8.86 7.79 14.22
C GLY A 242 -9.35 6.49 14.87
N ILE A 243 -8.87 5.36 14.36
CA ILE A 243 -9.29 4.01 14.76
C ILE A 243 -8.89 3.64 16.21
N HIS A 244 -8.06 4.47 16.88
CA HIS A 244 -7.81 4.35 18.33
C HIS A 244 -9.02 4.72 19.19
N LEU A 245 -10.03 5.37 18.60
CA LEU A 245 -11.29 5.69 19.24
C LEU A 245 -12.36 4.69 18.80
N ALA A 246 -13.05 4.06 19.76
CA ALA A 246 -14.10 3.08 19.48
C ALA A 246 -15.23 3.62 18.59
N GLU A 247 -15.57 4.91 18.75
CA GLU A 247 -16.57 5.61 17.92
C GLU A 247 -16.20 5.67 16.42
N ASN A 248 -14.90 5.55 16.07
CA ASN A 248 -14.42 5.57 14.69
C ASN A 248 -14.23 4.16 14.10
N ARG A 249 -14.55 3.11 14.86
CA ARG A 249 -14.45 1.69 14.42
C ARG A 249 -15.76 1.15 13.86
N VAL A 250 -16.75 2.02 13.66
CA VAL A 250 -18.09 1.64 13.19
C VAL A 250 -18.05 1.39 11.68
N LEU A 251 -18.77 0.36 11.25
CA LEU A 251 -18.95 0.04 9.83
C LEU A 251 -19.67 1.16 9.07
N GLN A 252 -19.26 1.37 7.83
CA GLN A 252 -19.70 2.50 6.99
C GLN A 252 -20.27 2.05 5.65
N ILE A 253 -20.00 0.82 5.24
CA ILE A 253 -20.46 0.24 3.98
C ILE A 253 -20.67 -1.26 4.16
N SER A 254 -21.73 -1.81 3.56
CA SER A 254 -22.06 -3.23 3.63
C SER A 254 -21.73 -3.91 2.29
N ILE A 255 -20.95 -4.98 2.36
CA ILE A 255 -20.59 -5.81 1.21
C ILE A 255 -21.31 -7.14 1.32
N THR A 256 -22.13 -7.43 0.31
CA THR A 256 -22.84 -8.71 0.21
C THR A 256 -22.12 -9.63 -0.77
N ALA A 257 -21.87 -10.87 -0.36
CA ALA A 257 -21.37 -11.91 -1.26
C ALA A 257 -22.44 -12.31 -2.29
N PRO A 258 -22.07 -12.64 -3.54
CA PRO A 258 -23.02 -13.11 -4.54
C PRO A 258 -23.63 -14.47 -4.12
N PRO A 259 -24.92 -14.74 -4.40
CA PRO A 259 -25.61 -15.96 -3.94
C PRO A 259 -24.91 -17.27 -4.34
N HIS A 260 -24.29 -17.30 -5.52
CA HIS A 260 -23.64 -18.49 -6.08
C HIS A 260 -22.23 -18.75 -5.54
N LEU A 261 -21.70 -17.91 -4.65
CA LEU A 261 -20.36 -18.10 -4.09
C LEU A 261 -20.20 -19.45 -3.37
N HIS A 262 -21.30 -20.00 -2.87
CA HIS A 262 -21.35 -21.30 -2.20
C HIS A 262 -21.19 -22.52 -3.12
N GLU A 263 -21.43 -22.33 -4.41
CA GLU A 263 -21.53 -23.42 -5.37
C GLU A 263 -20.15 -23.77 -5.97
N THR A 264 -19.13 -22.95 -5.75
CA THR A 264 -17.79 -23.16 -6.29
C THR A 264 -16.78 -23.42 -5.17
N PRO A 265 -15.87 -24.41 -5.31
CA PRO A 265 -14.73 -24.55 -4.43
C PRO A 265 -13.92 -23.24 -4.35
N ILE A 266 -13.56 -22.84 -3.14
CA ILE A 266 -12.75 -21.66 -2.84
C ILE A 266 -11.37 -22.15 -2.39
N ASP A 267 -10.32 -21.73 -3.09
CA ASP A 267 -8.93 -21.93 -2.69
C ASP A 267 -8.29 -20.63 -2.16
N ASP A 268 -6.96 -20.61 -2.00
CA ASP A 268 -6.23 -19.44 -1.49
C ASP A 268 -6.15 -18.28 -2.49
N SER A 269 -6.41 -18.52 -3.78
CA SER A 269 -6.39 -17.48 -4.82
C SER A 269 -7.62 -16.55 -4.78
N PHE A 270 -8.69 -16.95 -4.10
CA PHE A 270 -9.93 -16.19 -4.04
C PHE A 270 -9.84 -14.92 -3.17
N TRP A 271 -9.15 -15.01 -2.02
CA TRP A 271 -9.16 -13.95 -1.02
C TRP A 271 -8.40 -12.68 -1.43
N PRO A 272 -7.24 -12.75 -2.13
CA PRO A 272 -6.52 -11.54 -2.52
C PRO A 272 -7.28 -10.66 -3.54
N PRO A 273 -7.84 -11.18 -4.65
CA PRO A 273 -8.67 -10.38 -5.56
C PRO A 273 -9.92 -9.82 -4.87
N LEU A 274 -10.59 -10.60 -4.02
CA LEU A 274 -11.71 -10.11 -3.21
C LEU A 274 -11.30 -8.90 -2.35
N GLY A 275 -10.16 -9.00 -1.65
CA GLY A 275 -9.64 -7.88 -0.86
C GLY A 275 -9.34 -6.65 -1.70
N TYR A 276 -8.80 -6.84 -2.91
CA TYR A 276 -8.52 -5.76 -3.85
C TYR A 276 -9.80 -5.09 -4.36
N GLU A 277 -10.80 -5.87 -4.79
CA GLU A 277 -12.08 -5.37 -5.30
C GLU A 277 -12.85 -4.64 -4.20
N VAL A 278 -12.99 -5.25 -3.01
CA VAL A 278 -13.64 -4.61 -1.87
C VAL A 278 -12.92 -3.32 -1.50
N GLY A 279 -11.60 -3.33 -1.45
CA GLY A 279 -10.83 -2.13 -1.12
C GLY A 279 -11.00 -1.01 -2.14
N THR A 280 -11.08 -1.35 -3.43
CA THR A 280 -11.32 -0.39 -4.50
C THR A 280 -12.70 0.25 -4.39
N LYS A 281 -13.74 -0.52 -4.04
CA LYS A 281 -15.11 -0.02 -3.90
C LYS A 281 -15.34 0.79 -2.63
N THR A 282 -14.66 0.41 -1.55
CA THR A 282 -14.89 0.96 -0.20
C THR A 282 -13.98 2.15 0.09
N GLY A 283 -12.80 2.21 -0.54
CA GLY A 283 -11.80 3.24 -0.28
C GLY A 283 -11.38 3.20 1.19
N PRO A 284 -11.42 4.34 1.92
CA PRO A 284 -11.03 4.39 3.34
C PRO A 284 -12.14 3.91 4.29
N HIS A 285 -13.36 3.68 3.79
CA HIS A 285 -14.51 3.36 4.63
C HIS A 285 -14.42 1.93 5.18
N ILE A 286 -14.79 1.73 6.45
CA ILE A 286 -14.75 0.42 7.11
C ILE A 286 -15.88 -0.47 6.57
N PRO A 287 -15.58 -1.58 5.85
CA PRO A 287 -16.62 -2.45 5.31
C PRO A 287 -17.06 -3.53 6.30
N SER A 288 -18.35 -3.85 6.24
CA SER A 288 -18.89 -5.10 6.76
C SER A 288 -18.91 -6.15 5.66
N LEU A 289 -18.20 -7.26 5.86
CA LEU A 289 -18.27 -8.42 5.00
C LEU A 289 -19.31 -9.39 5.56
N LEU A 290 -20.50 -9.39 4.95
CA LEU A 290 -21.54 -10.37 5.24
C LEU A 290 -21.17 -11.69 4.58
N ALA A 291 -20.33 -12.46 5.26
CA ALA A 291 -19.95 -13.79 4.81
C ALA A 291 -21.14 -14.74 5.02
N SER A 292 -21.78 -15.15 3.93
CA SER A 292 -22.66 -16.32 3.94
C SER A 292 -21.84 -17.61 3.99
N THR A 293 -20.63 -17.60 3.41
CA THR A 293 -19.63 -18.69 3.50
C THR A 293 -18.87 -18.61 4.82
N GLY A 294 -18.59 -19.75 5.45
CA GLY A 294 -17.92 -19.80 6.77
C GLY A 294 -16.58 -19.03 6.80
N PRO A 295 -16.10 -18.65 8.00
CA PRO A 295 -14.95 -17.77 8.13
C PRO A 295 -13.73 -18.38 7.42
N PRO A 296 -12.89 -17.57 6.72
CA PRO A 296 -11.54 -18.02 6.40
C PRO A 296 -10.88 -18.48 7.70
N ARG A 297 -10.08 -19.55 7.68
CA ARG A 297 -9.25 -19.87 8.85
C ARG A 297 -8.49 -18.59 9.23
N ARG A 298 -8.36 -18.28 10.53
CA ARG A 298 -7.76 -17.04 11.10
C ARG A 298 -6.38 -16.64 10.52
N HIS A 299 -5.78 -17.47 9.68
CA HIS A 299 -4.44 -17.36 9.12
C HIS A 299 -4.40 -16.71 7.73
N HIS A 300 -5.53 -16.50 7.04
CA HIS A 300 -5.54 -15.77 5.76
C HIS A 300 -5.97 -14.31 6.00
N PRO A 301 -5.02 -13.35 6.13
CA PRO A 301 -5.37 -11.94 6.18
C PRO A 301 -6.03 -11.55 4.85
N LEU A 302 -7.33 -11.30 4.87
CA LEU A 302 -8.01 -10.57 3.80
C LEU A 302 -7.32 -9.20 3.67
N ALA A 303 -6.53 -9.04 2.61
CA ALA A 303 -5.84 -7.79 2.30
C ALA A 303 -6.82 -6.83 1.63
N ILE A 304 -7.77 -6.27 2.39
CA ILE A 304 -8.71 -5.27 1.88
C ILE A 304 -7.97 -3.95 1.68
N ALA A 305 -7.78 -3.50 0.44
CA ALA A 305 -7.07 -2.24 0.18
C ALA A 305 -7.83 -1.02 0.76
N GLY A 306 -7.14 0.08 1.06
CA GLY A 306 -7.78 1.35 1.46
C GLY A 306 -8.25 1.47 2.91
N ALA A 307 -9.00 0.49 3.44
CA ALA A 307 -9.59 0.58 4.78
C ALA A 307 -8.60 0.19 5.90
N PRO A 308 -8.67 0.82 7.09
CA PRO A 308 -7.81 0.48 8.24
C PRO A 308 -8.22 -0.84 8.92
N MET A 309 -9.49 -1.23 8.75
CA MET A 309 -10.07 -2.47 9.25
C MET A 309 -11.31 -2.84 8.43
N PHE A 310 -11.80 -4.05 8.64
CA PHE A 310 -13.10 -4.56 8.25
C PHE A 310 -13.78 -5.29 9.40
N HIS A 311 -15.10 -5.43 9.31
CA HIS A 311 -15.90 -6.30 10.18
C HIS A 311 -16.31 -7.54 9.42
N MET A 312 -16.00 -8.72 9.97
CA MET A 312 -16.49 -10.00 9.45
C MET A 312 -16.95 -10.87 10.61
N ARG A 313 -18.18 -11.40 10.50
CA ARG A 313 -18.75 -12.27 11.53
C ARG A 313 -17.90 -13.53 11.71
N GLY A 314 -17.61 -13.88 12.97
CA GLY A 314 -16.77 -15.02 13.31
C GLY A 314 -15.26 -14.79 13.19
N ILE A 315 -14.84 -13.63 12.66
CA ILE A 315 -13.43 -13.21 12.59
C ILE A 315 -13.18 -12.01 13.50
N THR A 316 -13.93 -10.92 13.28
CA THR A 316 -13.72 -9.66 14.00
C THR A 316 -14.37 -9.71 15.37
N PRO A 317 -13.61 -9.54 16.47
CA PRO A 317 -14.13 -9.68 17.83
C PRO A 317 -15.34 -8.79 18.13
N GLU A 318 -15.33 -7.56 17.60
CA GLU A 318 -16.37 -6.54 17.81
C GLU A 318 -17.51 -6.60 16.78
N ALA A 319 -17.44 -7.46 15.75
CA ALA A 319 -18.43 -7.46 14.67
C ALA A 319 -19.88 -7.74 15.14
N GLU A 320 -20.07 -8.53 16.18
CA GLU A 320 -21.41 -8.87 16.69
C GLU A 320 -22.15 -7.64 17.24
N GLN A 321 -21.41 -6.66 17.78
CA GLN A 321 -21.97 -5.41 18.30
C GLN A 321 -22.60 -4.55 17.19
N HIS A 322 -22.15 -4.75 15.96
CA HIS A 322 -22.60 -3.97 14.80
C HIS A 322 -23.59 -4.74 13.90
N ARG A 323 -24.05 -5.94 14.31
CA ARG A 323 -24.92 -6.80 13.50
C ARG A 323 -26.18 -6.10 13.00
N ALA A 324 -26.89 -5.42 13.90
CA ALA A 324 -28.13 -4.72 13.55
C ALA A 324 -27.90 -3.63 12.49
N ILE A 325 -26.75 -2.95 12.53
CA ILE A 325 -26.39 -1.92 11.56
C ILE A 325 -26.01 -2.57 10.22
N ALA A 326 -25.20 -3.63 10.24
CA ALA A 326 -24.78 -4.38 9.05
C ALA A 326 -25.96 -4.98 8.25
N GLU A 327 -27.01 -5.42 8.95
CA GLU A 327 -28.23 -5.99 8.37
C GLU A 327 -29.27 -4.93 7.98
N SER A 328 -29.12 -3.68 8.45
CA SER A 328 -30.05 -2.60 8.12
C SER A 328 -29.89 -2.06 6.69
N ASP A 329 -30.94 -1.41 6.19
CA ASP A 329 -30.93 -0.68 4.90
C ASP A 329 -30.27 0.70 4.99
N SER A 330 -29.76 1.08 6.17
CA SER A 330 -29.20 2.42 6.40
C SER A 330 -27.81 2.64 5.82
N LEU A 331 -27.12 1.57 5.43
CA LEU A 331 -25.77 1.63 4.89
C LEU A 331 -25.77 1.55 3.36
N PRO A 332 -24.85 2.29 2.69
CA PRO A 332 -24.52 2.00 1.32
C PRO A 332 -24.18 0.51 1.15
N ARG A 333 -24.78 -0.13 0.14
CA ARG A 333 -24.53 -1.53 -0.18
C ARG A 333 -23.83 -1.64 -1.52
N THR A 334 -22.85 -2.53 -1.60
CA THR A 334 -22.29 -2.95 -2.89
C THR A 334 -22.05 -4.45 -2.87
N SER A 335 -22.00 -5.05 -4.06
CA SER A 335 -21.62 -6.44 -4.24
C SER A 335 -20.27 -6.52 -4.93
N PHE A 336 -19.58 -7.62 -4.71
CA PHE A 336 -18.48 -8.05 -5.56
C PHE A 336 -18.98 -9.16 -6.47
N ASN A 337 -18.46 -9.23 -7.68
CA ASN A 337 -18.75 -10.33 -8.59
C ASN A 337 -17.46 -11.07 -8.83
N ARG A 338 -17.49 -12.40 -8.68
CA ARG A 338 -16.43 -13.24 -9.25
C ARG A 338 -16.53 -13.09 -10.77
N SER A 339 -15.57 -12.41 -11.39
CA SER A 339 -15.52 -12.37 -12.84
C SER A 339 -15.05 -13.72 -13.35
N HIS A 340 -15.75 -14.26 -14.34
CA HIS A 340 -15.28 -15.47 -15.02
C HIS A 340 -13.96 -15.17 -15.70
N ALA A 341 -13.02 -16.11 -15.59
CA ALA A 341 -11.74 -16.07 -16.25
C ALA A 341 -11.92 -15.67 -17.73
N SER A 342 -11.16 -14.67 -18.18
CA SER A 342 -10.86 -14.60 -19.60
C SER A 342 -9.91 -15.77 -19.89
N GLU A 343 -10.07 -16.49 -21.00
CA GLU A 343 -9.04 -17.42 -21.46
C GLU A 343 -7.72 -16.64 -21.57
N VAL A 344 -6.76 -16.97 -20.71
CA VAL A 344 -5.42 -16.37 -20.79
C VAL A 344 -4.56 -17.30 -21.62
N ALA A 345 -3.94 -16.76 -22.66
CA ALA A 345 -3.00 -17.52 -23.48
C ALA A 345 -1.89 -18.11 -22.59
N PRO A 346 -1.52 -19.39 -22.78
CA PRO A 346 -0.46 -20.03 -22.01
C PRO A 346 0.82 -19.21 -21.99
N ARG A 347 1.45 -19.07 -20.82
CA ARG A 347 2.70 -18.33 -20.64
C ARG A 347 3.79 -19.23 -20.09
N SER A 348 5.00 -19.06 -20.59
CA SER A 348 6.18 -19.69 -19.96
C SER A 348 6.53 -18.90 -18.69
N ILE A 349 6.84 -19.61 -17.61
CA ILE A 349 7.14 -19.01 -16.30
C ILE A 349 8.57 -19.33 -15.89
N ASP A 350 9.34 -18.28 -15.60
CA ASP A 350 10.75 -18.38 -15.23
C ASP A 350 10.93 -18.48 -13.71
N LEU A 351 10.02 -17.87 -12.94
CA LEU A 351 10.09 -17.80 -11.48
C LEU A 351 8.70 -17.92 -10.83
N ALA A 352 8.55 -18.86 -9.89
CA ALA A 352 7.47 -18.86 -8.91
C ALA A 352 7.92 -18.13 -7.64
N SER A 353 7.28 -17.00 -7.36
CA SER A 353 7.52 -16.09 -6.24
C SER A 353 6.47 -16.29 -5.14
N LEU A 354 6.86 -16.90 -4.03
CA LEU A 354 5.96 -17.28 -2.95
C LEU A 354 6.26 -16.56 -1.64
N GLY A 355 5.22 -16.39 -0.81
CA GLY A 355 5.38 -15.97 0.58
C GLY A 355 5.46 -14.47 0.83
N ASN A 356 4.78 -13.63 0.04
CA ASN A 356 4.68 -12.20 0.32
C ASN A 356 3.42 -11.88 1.15
N PRO A 357 3.52 -11.22 2.33
CA PRO A 357 4.73 -10.60 2.91
C PRO A 357 5.77 -11.58 3.47
N HIS A 358 5.37 -12.58 4.25
CA HIS A 358 6.20 -13.72 4.70
C HIS A 358 5.32 -14.94 4.94
N SER A 359 5.71 -16.10 4.40
CA SER A 359 4.96 -17.34 4.63
C SER A 359 5.01 -17.80 6.07
N SER A 360 3.85 -18.21 6.57
CA SER A 360 3.66 -18.91 7.83
C SER A 360 4.09 -20.37 7.76
N LEU A 361 4.26 -21.01 8.92
CA LEU A 361 4.48 -22.45 9.04
C LEU A 361 3.38 -23.27 8.34
N LEU A 362 2.12 -22.80 8.39
CA LEU A 362 1.00 -23.48 7.74
C LEU A 362 1.16 -23.46 6.21
N GLU A 363 1.58 -22.33 5.63
CA GLU A 363 1.84 -22.22 4.20
C GLU A 363 3.06 -23.04 3.78
N LEU A 364 4.13 -23.03 4.57
CA LEU A 364 5.31 -23.89 4.36
C LEU A 364 4.92 -25.37 4.39
N THR A 365 4.10 -25.78 5.35
CA THR A 365 3.57 -27.16 5.47
C THR A 365 2.72 -27.53 4.25
N THR A 366 1.87 -26.61 3.79
CA THR A 366 1.01 -26.82 2.62
C THR A 366 1.84 -26.94 1.35
N LEU A 367 2.83 -26.07 1.17
CA LEU A 367 3.77 -26.15 0.05
C LEU A 367 4.54 -27.47 0.06
N ALA A 368 5.09 -27.88 1.21
CA ALA A 368 5.82 -29.13 1.36
C ALA A 368 4.98 -30.33 0.88
N ARG A 369 3.71 -30.39 1.29
CA ARG A 369 2.76 -31.42 0.81
C ARG A 369 2.50 -31.36 -0.69
N LEU A 370 2.38 -30.16 -1.26
CA LEU A 370 2.11 -29.98 -2.69
C LEU A 370 3.30 -30.39 -3.57
N VAL A 371 4.53 -30.26 -3.05
CA VAL A 371 5.77 -30.61 -3.78
C VAL A 371 6.25 -32.04 -3.50
N HIS A 372 5.66 -32.74 -2.53
CA HIS A 372 6.07 -34.08 -2.13
C HIS A 372 6.14 -35.05 -3.33
N GLY A 373 7.30 -35.65 -3.55
CA GLY A 373 7.52 -36.63 -4.63
C GLY A 373 7.48 -36.04 -6.05
N ARG A 374 7.48 -34.71 -6.19
CA ARG A 374 7.49 -34.00 -7.49
C ARG A 374 8.88 -33.44 -7.79
N ALA A 375 9.08 -33.02 -9.03
CA ALA A 375 10.29 -32.33 -9.47
C ALA A 375 9.91 -31.07 -10.24
N LYS A 376 10.61 -29.96 -9.97
CA LYS A 376 10.42 -28.72 -10.71
C LYS A 376 11.01 -28.79 -12.13
N HIS A 377 10.45 -28.01 -13.05
CA HIS A 377 11.00 -27.85 -14.38
C HIS A 377 12.40 -27.19 -14.32
N PRO A 378 13.37 -27.61 -15.15
CA PRO A 378 14.73 -27.07 -15.10
C PRO A 378 14.82 -25.55 -15.37
N SER A 379 13.91 -25.02 -16.19
CA SER A 379 13.89 -23.58 -16.51
C SER A 379 13.13 -22.74 -15.48
N THR A 380 12.49 -23.34 -14.48
CA THR A 380 11.68 -22.61 -13.51
C THR A 380 12.35 -22.59 -12.14
N SER A 381 12.54 -21.39 -11.63
CA SER A 381 13.03 -21.15 -10.27
C SER A 381 11.85 -21.04 -9.31
N VAL A 382 12.02 -21.47 -8.07
CA VAL A 382 11.01 -21.28 -7.03
C VAL A 382 11.68 -20.63 -5.85
N ILE A 383 11.21 -19.44 -5.46
CA ILE A 383 11.74 -18.69 -4.33
C ILE A 383 10.60 -18.44 -3.36
N MET A 384 10.85 -18.68 -2.07
CA MET A 384 9.89 -18.51 -0.99
C MET A 384 10.47 -17.57 0.07
N THR A 385 9.76 -16.50 0.40
CA THR A 385 10.14 -15.61 1.52
C THR A 385 9.40 -15.99 2.80
N THR A 386 10.12 -16.10 3.92
CA THR A 386 9.55 -16.37 5.25
C THR A 386 10.35 -15.67 6.35
N SER A 387 9.86 -15.67 7.59
CA SER A 387 10.64 -15.14 8.72
C SER A 387 11.54 -16.21 9.32
N ARG A 388 12.63 -15.80 10.01
CA ARG A 388 13.53 -16.71 10.73
C ARG A 388 12.78 -17.63 11.71
N ALA A 389 11.78 -17.09 12.41
CA ALA A 389 10.97 -17.85 13.36
C ALA A 389 10.18 -18.98 12.66
N GLN A 390 9.48 -18.66 11.57
CA GLN A 390 8.70 -19.63 10.82
C GLN A 390 9.59 -20.65 10.10
N HIS A 391 10.73 -20.22 9.55
CA HIS A 391 11.74 -21.11 8.98
C HIS A 391 12.30 -22.10 10.01
N SER A 392 12.59 -21.64 11.22
CA SER A 392 13.10 -22.49 12.30
C SER A 392 12.08 -23.56 12.69
N LEU A 393 10.80 -23.20 12.81
CA LEU A 393 9.71 -24.14 13.08
C LEU A 393 9.54 -25.16 11.95
N ALA A 394 9.59 -24.72 10.68
CA ALA A 394 9.47 -25.60 9.52
C ALA A 394 10.66 -26.56 9.40
N THR A 395 11.86 -26.10 9.75
CA THR A 395 13.08 -26.91 9.80
C THR A 395 12.97 -28.01 10.85
N GLN A 396 12.53 -27.66 12.06
CA GLN A 396 12.30 -28.62 13.14
C GLN A 396 11.23 -29.67 12.77
N ALA A 397 10.22 -29.29 12.00
CA ALA A 397 9.19 -30.18 11.50
C ALA A 397 9.61 -31.02 10.26
N GLY A 398 10.80 -30.78 9.70
CA GLY A 398 11.33 -31.49 8.53
C GLY A 398 10.86 -30.97 7.17
N TYR A 399 10.06 -29.90 7.13
CA TYR A 399 9.51 -29.37 5.87
C TYR A 399 10.55 -28.64 5.02
N THR A 400 11.53 -27.96 5.63
CA THR A 400 12.55 -27.22 4.88
C THR A 400 13.35 -28.14 3.93
N ALA A 401 13.76 -29.31 4.40
CA ALA A 401 14.52 -30.27 3.59
C ALA A 401 13.71 -30.77 2.38
N GLU A 402 12.41 -30.99 2.55
CA GLU A 402 11.51 -31.37 1.47
C GLU A 402 11.36 -30.26 0.41
N LEU A 403 11.23 -29.01 0.85
CA LEU A 403 11.17 -27.85 -0.02
C LEU A 403 12.48 -27.65 -0.81
N GLU A 404 13.62 -27.77 -0.12
CA GLU A 404 14.95 -27.67 -0.74
C GLU A 404 15.19 -28.80 -1.76
N ASN A 405 14.76 -30.02 -1.46
CA ASN A 405 14.85 -31.16 -2.38
C ASN A 405 14.04 -30.96 -3.67
N PHE A 406 12.88 -30.31 -3.59
CA PHE A 406 12.12 -29.90 -4.77
C PHE A 406 12.83 -28.79 -5.57
N GLY A 407 13.70 -28.03 -4.92
CA GLY A 407 14.44 -26.90 -5.48
C GLY A 407 13.84 -25.54 -5.14
N VAL A 408 13.12 -25.42 -4.02
CA VAL A 408 12.70 -24.13 -3.45
C VAL A 408 13.88 -23.47 -2.77
N GLN A 409 14.20 -22.23 -3.17
CA GLN A 409 15.11 -21.38 -2.44
C GLN A 409 14.34 -20.60 -1.37
N VAL A 410 14.67 -20.85 -0.10
CA VAL A 410 14.04 -20.14 1.02
C VAL A 410 14.88 -18.91 1.37
N LEU A 411 14.24 -17.73 1.35
CA LEU A 411 14.82 -16.46 1.77
C LEU A 411 14.20 -16.00 3.08
N THR A 412 15.03 -15.47 3.97
CA THR A 412 14.59 -14.83 5.22
C THR A 412 15.03 -13.38 5.25
N ASP A 413 14.43 -12.60 6.15
CA ASP A 413 14.75 -11.19 6.43
C ASP A 413 14.46 -10.20 5.29
N THR A 414 13.75 -10.64 4.26
CA THR A 414 13.34 -9.80 3.13
C THR A 414 12.01 -10.25 2.58
N CYS A 415 11.17 -9.28 2.21
CA CYS A 415 9.92 -9.56 1.50
C CYS A 415 10.05 -9.17 0.03
N TRP A 416 9.20 -9.77 -0.81
CA TRP A 416 9.19 -9.55 -2.26
C TRP A 416 9.09 -8.09 -2.69
N CYS A 417 8.54 -7.21 -1.87
CA CYS A 417 8.51 -5.77 -2.16
C CYS A 417 9.88 -5.09 -2.16
N PHE A 418 10.93 -5.74 -1.64
CA PHE A 418 12.32 -5.24 -1.63
C PHE A 418 13.28 -6.11 -2.44
N ILE A 419 12.83 -7.28 -2.91
CA ILE A 419 13.64 -8.16 -3.75
C ILE A 419 13.70 -7.60 -5.17
N ARG A 420 14.92 -7.39 -5.67
CA ARG A 420 15.25 -6.91 -7.01
C ARG A 420 16.45 -7.67 -7.57
N ASP A 421 16.93 -7.26 -8.74
CA ASP A 421 18.16 -7.78 -9.33
C ASP A 421 19.34 -7.56 -8.36
N PRO A 422 20.28 -8.52 -8.23
CA PRO A 422 20.37 -9.79 -8.97
C PRO A 422 19.68 -10.98 -8.29
N VAL A 423 18.94 -10.78 -7.19
CA VAL A 423 18.21 -11.88 -6.51
C VAL A 423 17.14 -12.44 -7.44
N ILE A 424 16.42 -11.57 -8.12
CA ILE A 424 15.71 -11.94 -9.35
C ILE A 424 16.74 -11.90 -10.48
N ARG A 425 16.99 -13.04 -11.12
CA ARG A 425 17.93 -13.09 -12.24
C ARG A 425 17.47 -12.17 -13.37
N GLU A 426 18.43 -11.58 -14.07
CA GLU A 426 18.17 -10.63 -15.16
C GLU A 426 17.39 -11.27 -16.33
N ASP A 427 17.53 -12.58 -16.53
CA ASP A 427 16.86 -13.30 -17.61
C ASP A 427 15.40 -13.68 -17.30
N VAL A 428 14.94 -13.51 -16.06
CA VAL A 428 13.53 -13.72 -15.67
C VAL A 428 12.67 -12.63 -16.32
N GLN A 429 11.75 -13.05 -17.19
CA GLN A 429 10.77 -12.16 -17.84
C GLN A 429 9.39 -12.27 -17.20
N CYS A 430 8.99 -13.47 -16.79
CA CYS A 430 7.66 -13.74 -16.25
C CYS A 430 7.72 -14.42 -14.87
N ILE A 431 7.02 -13.84 -13.90
CA ILE A 431 6.95 -14.32 -12.52
C ILE A 431 5.51 -14.72 -12.19
N MET A 432 5.32 -15.92 -11.63
CA MET A 432 4.05 -16.33 -11.04
C MET A 432 4.06 -16.12 -9.52
N THR A 433 2.94 -15.68 -8.93
CA THR A 433 2.82 -15.51 -7.48
C THR A 433 1.41 -15.82 -6.97
N ASN A 434 1.30 -16.33 -5.75
CA ASN A 434 0.03 -16.46 -5.03
C ASN A 434 -0.28 -15.27 -4.10
N SER A 435 0.53 -14.21 -4.15
CA SER A 435 0.33 -13.01 -3.34
C SER A 435 -0.32 -11.90 -4.15
N GLY A 436 -1.55 -11.53 -3.81
CA GLY A 436 -2.21 -10.36 -4.44
C GLY A 436 -1.43 -9.05 -4.23
N LYS A 437 -0.72 -8.90 -3.08
CA LYS A 437 0.14 -7.74 -2.83
C LYS A 437 1.32 -7.71 -3.81
N TYR A 438 1.97 -8.85 -4.07
CA TYR A 438 3.08 -8.88 -5.02
C TYR A 438 2.60 -8.83 -6.47
N ALA A 439 1.45 -9.42 -6.79
CA ALA A 439 0.79 -9.23 -8.08
C ALA A 439 0.53 -7.75 -8.38
N HIS A 440 0.17 -6.97 -7.36
CA HIS A 440 -0.03 -5.52 -7.50
C HIS A 440 1.27 -4.72 -7.66
N TYR A 441 2.26 -4.92 -6.78
CA TYR A 441 3.48 -4.11 -6.78
C TYR A 441 4.59 -4.63 -7.70
N GLY A 442 4.62 -5.93 -7.94
CA GLY A 442 5.66 -6.64 -8.70
C GLY A 442 6.00 -6.00 -10.05
N PRO A 443 5.01 -5.70 -10.93
CA PRO A 443 5.32 -5.15 -12.25
C PRO A 443 6.08 -3.82 -12.19
N GLY A 444 5.69 -2.93 -11.26
CA GLY A 444 6.35 -1.64 -11.07
C GLY A 444 7.71 -1.73 -10.39
N LEU A 445 7.91 -2.74 -9.52
CA LEU A 445 9.16 -2.92 -8.78
C LEU A 445 10.25 -3.64 -9.59
N THR A 446 9.86 -4.55 -10.48
CA THR A 446 10.80 -5.45 -11.18
C THR A 446 10.81 -5.26 -12.69
N GLY A 447 9.81 -4.58 -13.25
CA GLY A 447 9.66 -4.43 -14.70
C GLY A 447 9.21 -5.70 -15.44
N ARG A 448 8.85 -6.77 -14.72
CA ARG A 448 8.54 -8.10 -15.26
C ARG A 448 7.04 -8.35 -15.35
N ASP A 449 6.65 -9.27 -16.22
CA ASP A 449 5.28 -9.75 -16.29
C ASP A 449 4.93 -10.58 -15.06
N ILE A 450 3.76 -10.34 -14.48
CA ILE A 450 3.28 -11.08 -13.30
C ILE A 450 2.02 -11.88 -13.63
N CYS A 451 2.04 -13.17 -13.28
CA CYS A 451 0.90 -14.07 -13.26
C CYS A 451 0.45 -14.31 -11.82
N PHE A 452 -0.86 -14.35 -11.59
CA PHE A 452 -1.45 -14.62 -10.27
C PHE A 452 -2.25 -15.92 -10.29
N GLY A 453 -2.12 -16.73 -9.24
CA GLY A 453 -2.88 -17.98 -9.08
C GLY A 453 -2.77 -18.52 -7.65
N SER A 454 -3.40 -19.66 -7.39
CA SER A 454 -3.31 -20.39 -6.12
C SER A 454 -1.90 -20.91 -5.84
N LEU A 455 -1.62 -21.29 -4.58
CA LEU A 455 -0.38 -21.97 -4.24
C LEU A 455 -0.22 -23.29 -5.04
N ALA A 456 -1.33 -24.01 -5.26
CA ALA A 456 -1.33 -25.24 -6.03
C ALA A 456 -0.97 -25.00 -7.51
N GLU A 457 -1.55 -23.97 -8.14
CA GLU A 457 -1.21 -23.60 -9.52
C GLU A 457 0.24 -23.09 -9.65
N CYS A 458 0.77 -22.39 -8.63
CA CYS A 458 2.18 -22.02 -8.60
C CYS A 458 3.09 -23.24 -8.59
N VAL A 459 2.75 -24.29 -7.83
CA VAL A 459 3.50 -25.55 -7.81
C VAL A 459 3.36 -26.32 -9.12
N GLU A 460 2.16 -26.36 -9.70
CA GLU A 460 1.92 -27.00 -11.00
C GLU A 460 2.78 -26.35 -12.08
N THR A 461 2.70 -25.02 -12.17
CA THR A 461 3.50 -24.20 -13.07
C THR A 461 4.99 -24.39 -12.84
N ALA A 462 5.44 -24.51 -11.58
CA ALA A 462 6.83 -24.80 -11.27
C ALA A 462 7.27 -26.18 -11.78
N CYS A 463 6.37 -27.16 -11.88
CA CYS A 463 6.66 -28.49 -12.42
C CYS A 463 6.64 -28.55 -13.95
N THR A 464 5.73 -27.81 -14.59
CA THR A 464 5.54 -27.83 -16.05
C THR A 464 6.36 -26.78 -16.79
N GLY A 465 6.77 -25.71 -16.10
CA GLY A 465 7.38 -24.51 -16.68
C GLY A 465 6.39 -23.61 -17.44
N ARG A 466 5.10 -23.94 -17.40
CA ARG A 466 4.05 -23.24 -18.13
C ARG A 466 2.84 -23.01 -17.25
N TRP A 467 2.31 -21.80 -17.35
CA TRP A 467 1.05 -21.45 -16.73
C TRP A 467 -0.08 -21.58 -17.74
N GLU A 468 -0.98 -22.51 -17.44
CA GLU A 468 -2.18 -22.85 -18.20
C GLU A 468 -3.35 -22.77 -17.23
N ALA A 469 -3.85 -21.57 -16.96
CA ALA A 469 -4.95 -21.39 -16.00
C ALA A 469 -6.08 -20.51 -16.54
N GLU A 470 -7.28 -20.88 -16.13
CA GLU A 470 -8.44 -19.99 -16.05
C GLU A 470 -8.26 -19.12 -14.79
N VAL A 471 -7.85 -17.86 -14.96
CA VAL A 471 -7.64 -16.95 -13.81
C VAL A 471 -8.95 -16.75 -13.04
N PRO A 472 -9.03 -17.07 -11.74
CA PRO A 472 -10.10 -16.53 -10.90
C PRO A 472 -9.83 -15.04 -10.69
N LEU A 473 -10.57 -14.17 -11.38
CA LEU A 473 -10.56 -12.72 -11.17
C LEU A 473 -11.63 -12.33 -10.15
#